data_AF-A0A842R4L5-F1
#
_entry.id   AF-A0A842R4L5-F1
#
_cell.length_a   1.000
_cell.length_b   1.000
_cell.length_c   1.000
_cell.angle_alpha   90.00
_cell.angle_beta   90.00
_cell.angle_gamma   90.00
#
_symmetry.space_group_name_H-M   'P 1'
#
loop_
_entity.id
_entity.type
_entity.pdbx_description
1 polymer ?
#
loop_
_entity_poly.entity_id
_entity_poly.type
_entity_poly.pdbx_seq_one_letter_code
_entity_poly.pdbx_strand_id
1 'polypeptide(L)'
;MKPWLMELLACPIDKHYPLHVIIFEIENSSEITDILKDQRRMSKDLSFFLMNMEDRLDGDFDDEEKHEIPAIVNSYMDGGVLQVQDTLSIKPLPINEYLDLITGSIRELEPLENKSHAVITTTMNQLSDLGTKIQEYLNDMGDKGETKQHEGFIDSIKDDLVLLNWFKQVFEIQTGIMQCPECNRWYPIRKTIPQMLPDSLRKRDEEIAFLETWSDYLDDSYLNEGLPYHL
;
A
#
# COMPACT_ATOMS: atom_id res chain seq x y z
N MET A 1 -9.25 5.64 0.18
CA MET A 1 -8.67 5.02 -1.01
C MET A 1 -7.53 4.14 -0.56
N LYS A 2 -7.66 2.85 -0.83
CA LYS A 2 -6.60 1.88 -0.52
C LYS A 2 -5.45 2.01 -1.53
N PRO A 3 -4.17 1.91 -1.11
CA PRO A 3 -3.02 2.05 -2.00
C PRO A 3 -2.99 1.08 -3.18
N TRP A 4 -3.44 -0.17 -2.99
CA TRP A 4 -3.48 -1.16 -4.10
C TRP A 4 -4.35 -0.72 -5.28
N LEU A 5 -5.29 0.21 -5.09
CA LEU A 5 -6.09 0.75 -6.18
C LEU A 5 -5.22 1.47 -7.21
N MET A 6 -4.02 1.93 -6.82
CA MET A 6 -3.06 2.52 -7.73
C MET A 6 -2.71 1.60 -8.90
N GLU A 7 -2.61 0.29 -8.68
CA GLU A 7 -2.36 -0.71 -9.73
C GLU A 7 -3.43 -0.71 -10.84
N LEU A 8 -4.64 -0.22 -10.53
CA LEU A 8 -5.78 -0.25 -11.43
C LEU A 8 -6.11 1.10 -12.07
N LEU A 9 -5.74 2.20 -11.41
CA LEU A 9 -6.13 3.54 -11.86
C LEU A 9 -5.12 4.07 -12.88
N ALA A 10 -5.57 4.11 -14.12
CA ALA A 10 -4.97 4.92 -15.17
C ALA A 10 -5.78 6.21 -15.36
N CYS A 11 -5.12 7.25 -15.88
CA CYS A 11 -5.80 8.49 -16.26
C CYS A 11 -6.96 8.18 -17.22
N PRO A 12 -8.21 8.59 -16.93
CA PRO A 12 -9.36 8.28 -17.80
C PRO A 12 -9.26 8.93 -19.19
N ILE A 13 -8.40 9.93 -19.37
CA ILE A 13 -8.30 10.72 -20.60
C ILE A 13 -7.26 10.14 -21.58
N ASP A 14 -6.02 9.97 -21.15
CA ASP A 14 -4.90 9.50 -21.99
C ASP A 14 -4.45 8.07 -21.69
N LYS A 15 -5.02 7.43 -20.66
CA LYS A 15 -4.68 6.08 -20.19
C LYS A 15 -3.27 5.95 -19.62
N HIS A 16 -2.62 7.06 -19.26
CA HIS A 16 -1.33 7.03 -18.59
C HIS A 16 -1.41 6.37 -17.22
N TYR A 17 -0.38 5.60 -16.89
CA TYR A 17 -0.14 4.97 -15.60
C TYR A 17 1.39 4.90 -15.37
N PRO A 18 1.90 5.16 -14.16
CA PRO A 18 1.18 5.47 -12.91
C PRO A 18 0.74 6.94 -12.79
N LEU A 19 -0.22 7.18 -11.89
CA LEU A 19 -0.58 8.53 -11.44
C LEU A 19 0.23 8.89 -10.20
N HIS A 20 0.71 10.12 -10.11
CA HIS A 20 1.32 10.65 -8.89
C HIS A 20 0.22 10.96 -7.87
N VAL A 21 0.42 10.67 -6.58
CA VAL A 21 -0.60 10.87 -5.55
C VAL A 21 -0.01 11.63 -4.37
N ILE A 22 -0.64 12.74 -3.97
CA ILE A 22 -0.30 13.44 -2.74
C ILE A 22 -1.37 13.13 -1.69
N ILE A 23 -0.93 12.58 -0.55
CA ILE A 23 -1.77 12.22 0.60
C ILE A 23 -1.83 13.42 1.55
N PHE A 24 -3.01 14.00 1.71
CA PHE A 24 -3.26 15.09 2.66
C PHE A 24 -3.73 14.57 4.01
N GLU A 25 -4.65 13.61 3.99
CA GLU A 25 -5.25 13.03 5.19
C GLU A 25 -5.39 11.52 5.04
N ILE A 26 -5.27 10.82 6.16
CA ILE A 26 -5.48 9.37 6.27
C ILE A 26 -6.69 9.09 7.15
N GLU A 27 -7.40 8.00 6.87
CA GLU A 27 -8.57 7.61 7.66
C GLU A 27 -8.11 7.11 9.04
N ASN A 28 -8.90 7.37 10.10
CA ASN A 28 -8.61 6.94 11.48
C ASN A 28 -7.17 7.26 11.96
N SER A 29 -6.67 8.46 11.64
CA SER A 29 -5.25 8.81 11.79
C SER A 29 -4.65 8.53 13.17
N SER A 30 -5.36 8.84 14.26
CA SER A 30 -4.88 8.56 15.62
C SER A 30 -4.66 7.07 15.85
N GLU A 31 -5.64 6.24 15.46
CA GLU A 31 -5.56 4.79 15.63
C GLU A 31 -4.46 4.18 14.75
N ILE A 32 -4.38 4.60 13.49
CA ILE A 32 -3.33 4.15 12.55
C ILE A 32 -1.94 4.46 13.11
N THR A 33 -1.72 5.66 13.66
CA THR A 33 -0.40 6.01 14.18
C THR A 33 0.03 5.16 15.38
N ASP A 34 -0.92 4.56 16.10
CA ASP A 34 -0.64 3.63 17.19
C ASP A 34 -0.47 2.19 16.69
N ILE A 35 -1.25 1.77 15.69
CA ILE A 35 -1.11 0.45 15.05
C ILE A 35 0.26 0.30 14.40
N LEU A 36 0.75 1.33 13.70
CA LEU A 36 2.06 1.31 13.03
C LEU A 36 3.25 1.12 13.99
N LYS A 37 3.03 1.24 15.30
CA LYS A 37 4.04 0.99 16.34
C LYS A 37 3.94 -0.40 16.96
N ASP A 38 2.93 -1.20 16.61
CA ASP A 38 2.62 -2.49 17.22
C ASP A 38 2.36 -3.58 16.17
N GLN A 39 3.37 -4.43 15.96
CA GLN A 39 3.33 -5.58 15.07
C GLN A 39 2.18 -6.56 15.38
N ARG A 40 1.78 -6.70 16.65
CA ARG A 40 0.68 -7.61 17.01
C ARG A 40 -0.66 -7.05 16.55
N ARG A 41 -0.86 -5.73 16.64
CA ARG A 41 -2.07 -5.07 16.14
C ARG A 41 -2.17 -5.18 14.63
N MET A 42 -1.08 -4.91 13.91
CA MET A 42 -1.05 -5.09 12.45
C MET A 42 -1.38 -6.53 12.05
N SER A 43 -0.80 -7.52 12.73
CA SER A 43 -1.09 -8.93 12.48
C SER A 43 -2.55 -9.28 12.79
N LYS A 44 -3.16 -8.69 13.83
CA LYS A 44 -4.57 -8.87 14.16
C LYS A 44 -5.48 -8.32 13.06
N ASP A 45 -5.22 -7.11 12.57
CA ASP A 45 -6.00 -6.52 11.46
C ASP A 45 -5.92 -7.38 10.20
N LEU A 46 -4.74 -7.94 9.93
CA LEU A 46 -4.51 -8.81 8.77
C LEU A 46 -5.14 -10.19 8.91
N SER A 47 -5.33 -10.69 10.13
CA SER A 47 -5.89 -12.02 10.36
C SER A 47 -7.28 -12.20 9.73
N PHE A 48 -8.06 -11.12 9.62
CA PHE A 48 -9.35 -11.11 8.93
C PHE A 48 -9.27 -11.55 7.46
N PHE A 49 -8.14 -11.29 6.78
CA PHE A 49 -7.93 -11.69 5.38
C PHE A 49 -7.52 -13.17 5.23
N LEU A 50 -7.04 -13.80 6.31
CA LEU A 50 -6.63 -15.20 6.34
C LEU A 50 -7.74 -16.14 6.83
N MET A 51 -8.76 -15.60 7.51
CA MET A 51 -9.93 -16.37 7.93
C MET A 51 -10.80 -16.70 6.70
N ASN A 52 -10.75 -17.96 6.27
CA ASN A 52 -11.62 -18.49 5.24
C ASN A 52 -13.09 -18.17 5.52
N MET A 53 -13.82 -17.94 4.42
CA MET A 53 -15.27 -17.67 4.33
C MET A 53 -16.20 -18.75 4.91
N GLU A 54 -15.72 -19.74 5.66
CA GLU A 54 -16.53 -20.84 6.22
C GLU A 54 -16.98 -20.60 7.68
N ASP A 55 -16.28 -19.79 8.48
CA ASP A 55 -16.64 -19.55 9.90
C ASP A 55 -17.57 -18.34 10.11
N ARG A 56 -18.01 -17.67 9.05
CA ARG A 56 -18.81 -16.42 9.14
C ARG A 56 -20.29 -16.63 9.54
N LEU A 57 -20.69 -17.81 10.00
CA LEU A 57 -22.10 -18.10 10.32
C LEU A 57 -22.44 -18.33 11.79
N ASP A 58 -21.48 -18.53 12.70
CA ASP A 58 -21.84 -18.73 14.11
C ASP A 58 -20.73 -18.21 15.04
N GLY A 59 -21.06 -17.23 15.88
CA GLY A 59 -20.25 -16.95 17.08
C GLY A 59 -20.21 -15.49 17.50
N ASP A 60 -20.79 -15.21 18.66
CA ASP A 60 -20.68 -13.94 19.38
C ASP A 60 -19.21 -13.50 19.54
N PHE A 61 -18.95 -12.22 19.24
CA PHE A 61 -17.66 -11.55 19.37
C PHE A 61 -17.34 -11.23 20.85
N ASP A 62 -17.24 -12.24 21.71
CA ASP A 62 -17.05 -12.03 23.15
C ASP A 62 -15.98 -12.93 23.81
N ASP A 63 -14.94 -13.33 23.09
CA ASP A 63 -13.74 -13.92 23.69
C ASP A 63 -12.44 -13.34 23.10
N GLU A 64 -11.93 -12.27 23.73
CA GLU A 64 -10.67 -11.60 23.40
C GLU A 64 -9.40 -12.38 23.83
N GLU A 65 -9.55 -13.53 24.49
CA GLU A 65 -8.41 -14.30 25.00
C GLU A 65 -8.34 -15.71 24.40
N LYS A 66 -7.29 -15.97 23.61
CA LYS A 66 -6.73 -17.29 23.20
C LYS A 66 -6.98 -17.81 21.77
N HIS A 67 -7.28 -16.95 20.81
CA HIS A 67 -7.02 -17.34 19.41
C HIS A 67 -5.60 -16.89 19.04
N GLU A 68 -4.71 -17.85 18.75
CA GLU A 68 -3.39 -17.53 18.19
C GLU A 68 -3.60 -16.78 16.87
N ILE A 69 -3.00 -15.59 16.75
CA ILE A 69 -3.07 -14.81 15.52
C ILE A 69 -2.38 -15.65 14.43
N PRO A 70 -3.08 -16.00 13.33
CA PRO A 70 -2.48 -16.79 12.27
C PRO A 70 -1.24 -16.08 11.73
N ALA A 71 -0.20 -16.85 11.42
CA ALA A 71 1.01 -16.29 10.83
C ALA A 71 0.65 -15.63 9.49
N ILE A 72 0.96 -14.34 9.37
CA ILE A 72 0.71 -13.58 8.13
C ILE A 72 1.63 -14.07 7.01
N VAL A 73 2.90 -14.28 7.34
CA VAL A 73 3.91 -14.82 6.42
C VAL A 73 4.18 -16.26 6.82
N ASN A 74 3.84 -17.19 5.91
CA ASN A 74 4.04 -18.62 6.05
C ASN A 74 5.11 -19.08 5.07
N SER A 75 5.97 -20.01 5.49
CA SER A 75 6.96 -20.62 4.62
C SER A 75 7.09 -22.11 4.90
N TYR A 76 7.36 -22.90 3.85
CA TYR A 76 7.55 -24.34 3.94
C TYR A 76 8.36 -24.86 2.74
N MET A 77 8.87 -26.08 2.84
CA MET A 77 9.65 -26.70 1.77
C MET A 77 8.77 -27.51 0.83
N ASP A 78 8.90 -27.28 -0.48
CA ASP A 78 8.32 -28.11 -1.53
C ASP A 78 9.37 -28.39 -2.61
N GLY A 79 9.61 -29.67 -2.92
CA GLY A 79 10.59 -30.07 -3.93
C GLY A 79 12.03 -29.59 -3.67
N GLY A 80 12.39 -29.27 -2.43
CA GLY A 80 13.71 -28.70 -2.07
C GLY A 80 13.82 -27.18 -2.26
N VAL A 81 12.72 -26.52 -2.62
CA VAL A 81 12.62 -25.05 -2.76
C VAL A 81 11.76 -24.50 -1.62
N LEU A 82 12.19 -23.37 -1.05
CA LEU A 82 11.39 -22.67 -0.05
C LEU A 82 10.21 -21.97 -0.73
N GLN A 83 9.01 -22.35 -0.32
CA GLN A 83 7.76 -21.70 -0.69
C GLN A 83 7.40 -20.67 0.38
N VAL A 84 6.94 -19.50 -0.03
CA VAL A 84 6.48 -18.43 0.86
C VAL A 84 5.10 -17.96 0.42
N GLN A 85 4.24 -17.68 1.40
CA GLN A 85 2.89 -17.14 1.17
C GLN A 85 2.52 -16.13 2.25
N ASP A 86 1.84 -15.08 1.84
CA ASP A 86 1.20 -14.06 2.67
C ASP A 86 -0.12 -13.59 2.06
N THR A 87 -0.69 -12.47 2.55
CA THR A 87 -1.98 -11.97 2.05
C THR A 87 -1.88 -11.25 0.70
N LEU A 88 -0.66 -11.02 0.16
CA LEU A 88 -0.43 -10.48 -1.19
C LEU A 88 -0.31 -11.57 -2.25
N SER A 89 -0.14 -12.83 -1.86
CA SER A 89 0.04 -13.97 -2.75
C SER A 89 -1.14 -14.95 -2.69
N ILE A 90 -1.84 -15.13 -3.82
CA ILE A 90 -3.01 -16.02 -3.92
C ILE A 90 -2.66 -17.47 -3.56
N LYS A 91 -1.44 -17.89 -3.87
CA LYS A 91 -0.89 -19.22 -3.58
C LYS A 91 0.56 -19.08 -3.11
N PRO A 92 1.12 -20.11 -2.46
CA PRO A 92 2.54 -20.18 -2.18
C PRO A 92 3.38 -20.04 -3.46
N LEU A 93 4.46 -19.26 -3.35
CA LEU A 93 5.40 -18.99 -4.42
C LEU A 93 6.81 -19.41 -4.02
N PRO A 94 7.66 -19.89 -4.96
CA PRO A 94 9.09 -20.04 -4.72
C PRO A 94 9.69 -18.73 -4.23
N ILE A 95 10.66 -18.79 -3.30
CA ILE A 95 11.20 -17.58 -2.65
C ILE A 95 11.58 -16.46 -3.62
N ASN A 96 12.25 -16.76 -4.74
CA ASN A 96 12.67 -15.71 -5.67
C ASN A 96 11.45 -15.04 -6.36
N GLU A 97 10.46 -15.84 -6.78
CA GLU A 97 9.19 -15.32 -7.32
C GLU A 97 8.39 -14.52 -6.28
N TYR A 98 8.41 -14.97 -5.02
CA TYR A 98 7.80 -14.26 -3.91
C TYR A 98 8.49 -12.91 -3.66
N LEU A 99 9.82 -12.89 -3.60
CA LEU A 99 10.59 -11.67 -3.40
C LEU A 99 10.40 -10.68 -4.56
N ASP A 100 10.33 -11.16 -5.80
CA ASP A 100 9.99 -10.33 -6.97
C ASP A 100 8.58 -9.72 -6.85
N LEU A 101 7.59 -10.50 -6.39
CA LEU A 101 6.23 -10.01 -6.10
C LEU A 101 6.23 -8.92 -5.02
N ILE A 102 6.99 -9.11 -3.95
CA ILE A 102 7.13 -8.13 -2.86
C ILE A 102 7.82 -6.85 -3.37
N THR A 103 8.90 -6.97 -4.15
CA THR A 103 9.55 -5.80 -4.76
C THR A 103 8.59 -5.06 -5.69
N GLY A 104 7.79 -5.76 -6.50
CA GLY A 104 6.73 -5.16 -7.32
C GLY A 104 5.71 -4.39 -6.46
N SER A 105 5.25 -5.02 -5.38
CA SER A 105 4.29 -4.42 -4.44
C SER A 105 4.82 -3.15 -3.76
N ILE A 106 6.12 -3.07 -3.51
CA ILE A 106 6.77 -1.87 -2.94
C ILE A 106 6.89 -0.77 -4.01
N ARG A 107 7.26 -1.12 -5.25
CA ARG A 107 7.38 -0.17 -6.38
C ARG A 107 6.06 0.53 -6.70
N GLU A 108 4.94 -0.17 -6.54
CA GLU A 108 3.60 0.42 -6.71
C GLU A 108 3.32 1.56 -5.71
N LEU A 109 4.08 1.63 -4.62
CA LEU A 109 3.97 2.70 -3.63
C LEU A 109 4.84 3.93 -3.96
N GLU A 110 5.77 3.83 -4.91
CA GLU A 110 6.67 4.93 -5.30
C GLU A 110 5.94 6.20 -5.77
N PRO A 111 4.80 6.14 -6.49
CA PRO A 111 4.09 7.35 -6.91
C PRO A 111 3.39 8.09 -5.79
N LEU A 112 3.38 7.56 -4.56
CA LEU A 112 2.76 8.22 -3.42
C LEU A 112 3.73 9.19 -2.74
N GLU A 113 3.23 10.40 -2.50
CA GLU A 113 3.87 11.43 -1.70
C GLU A 113 3.03 11.69 -0.45
N ASN A 114 3.65 11.59 0.73
CA ASN A 114 2.97 11.88 1.98
C ASN A 114 3.16 13.32 2.44
N LYS A 115 2.05 14.03 2.62
CA LYS A 115 1.98 15.35 3.28
C LYS A 115 1.16 15.34 4.57
N SER A 116 0.69 14.15 5.00
CA SER A 116 -0.15 13.98 6.18
C SER A 116 0.67 13.89 7.48
N HIS A 117 0.73 12.73 8.12
CA HIS A 117 1.48 12.50 9.35
C HIS A 117 2.92 12.02 9.08
N ALA A 118 3.87 12.51 9.86
CA ALA A 118 5.29 12.15 9.73
C ALA A 118 5.56 10.64 9.88
N VAL A 119 4.76 9.93 10.69
CA VAL A 119 4.89 8.47 10.85
C VAL A 119 4.67 7.73 9.53
N ILE A 120 3.79 8.24 8.65
CA ILE A 120 3.55 7.65 7.33
C ILE A 120 4.77 7.79 6.43
N THR A 121 5.46 8.93 6.47
CA THR A 121 6.73 9.11 5.75
C THR A 121 7.78 8.10 6.25
N THR A 122 7.90 7.91 7.56
CA THR A 122 8.82 6.90 8.12
C THR A 122 8.44 5.49 7.67
N THR A 123 7.16 5.14 7.69
CA THR A 123 6.65 3.85 7.21
C THR A 123 6.97 3.62 5.73
N MET A 124 6.72 4.62 4.87
CA MET A 124 7.02 4.52 3.44
C MET A 124 8.53 4.37 3.18
N ASN A 125 9.36 5.09 3.93
CA ASN A 125 10.81 4.94 3.84
C ASN A 125 11.25 3.53 4.27
N GLN A 126 10.70 2.98 5.35
CA GLN A 126 10.97 1.60 5.77
C GLN A 126 10.60 0.57 4.70
N LEU A 127 9.47 0.76 4.01
CA LEU A 127 9.08 -0.11 2.89
C LEU A 127 10.04 0.03 1.69
N SER A 128 10.52 1.23 1.41
CA SER A 128 11.55 1.46 0.38
C SER A 128 12.88 0.77 0.74
N ASP A 129 13.30 0.87 2.00
CA ASP A 129 14.50 0.20 2.52
C ASP A 129 14.36 -1.32 2.44
N LEU A 130 13.17 -1.87 2.73
CA LEU A 130 12.85 -3.29 2.51
C LEU A 130 13.06 -3.68 1.04
N GLY A 131 12.55 -2.87 0.10
CA GLY A 131 12.71 -3.12 -1.33
C GLY A 131 14.19 -3.17 -1.74
N THR A 132 15.00 -2.25 -1.20
CA THR A 132 16.46 -2.24 -1.42
C THR A 132 17.12 -3.48 -0.85
N LYS A 133 16.80 -3.87 0.39
CA LYS A 133 17.33 -5.06 1.06
C LYS A 133 17.00 -6.35 0.28
N ILE A 134 15.77 -6.46 -0.25
CA ILE A 134 15.37 -7.59 -1.09
C ILE A 134 16.16 -7.63 -2.39
N GLN A 135 16.33 -6.48 -3.06
CA GLN A 135 17.05 -6.41 -4.31
C GLN A 135 18.54 -6.81 -4.14
N GLU A 136 19.18 -6.35 -3.07
CA GLU A 136 20.54 -6.75 -2.70
C GLU A 136 20.63 -8.26 -2.48
N TYR A 137 19.69 -8.82 -1.72
CA TYR A 137 19.63 -10.26 -1.47
C TYR A 137 19.47 -11.10 -2.75
N LEU A 138 18.57 -10.69 -3.65
CA LEU A 138 18.34 -11.38 -4.93
C LEU A 138 19.59 -11.34 -5.82
N ASN A 139 20.36 -10.24 -5.78
CA ASN A 139 21.60 -10.11 -6.55
C ASN A 139 22.72 -11.02 -6.02
N ASP A 140 22.85 -11.11 -4.69
CA ASP A 140 23.91 -11.89 -4.04
C ASP A 140 23.60 -13.39 -4.00
N MET A 141 22.38 -13.73 -3.57
CA MET A 141 21.96 -15.10 -3.30
C MET A 141 21.11 -15.66 -4.44
N GLY A 142 20.02 -15.00 -4.83
CA GLY A 142 19.13 -15.43 -5.93
C GLY A 142 18.92 -16.95 -5.98
N ASP A 143 19.17 -17.59 -7.13
CA ASP A 143 19.09 -19.06 -7.30
C ASP A 143 20.29 -19.84 -6.71
N LYS A 144 21.32 -19.15 -6.20
CA LYS A 144 22.56 -19.74 -5.66
C LYS A 144 22.48 -20.01 -4.15
N GLY A 145 21.49 -19.44 -3.46
CA GLY A 145 21.35 -19.55 -2.02
C GLY A 145 21.02 -20.97 -1.56
N GLU A 146 21.51 -21.34 -0.38
CA GLU A 146 21.07 -22.55 0.30
C GLU A 146 19.75 -22.30 1.04
N THR A 147 18.95 -23.36 1.24
CA THR A 147 17.65 -23.30 1.95
C THR A 147 17.71 -22.52 3.26
N LYS A 148 18.72 -22.77 4.10
CA LYS A 148 18.86 -22.09 5.40
C LYS A 148 19.10 -20.58 5.26
N GLN A 149 19.76 -20.15 4.19
CA GLN A 149 19.98 -18.73 3.91
C GLN A 149 18.69 -18.06 3.45
N HIS A 150 17.85 -18.78 2.69
CA HIS A 150 16.52 -18.33 2.29
C HIS A 150 15.58 -18.19 3.49
N GLU A 151 15.50 -19.21 4.35
CA GLU A 151 14.70 -19.16 5.59
C GLU A 151 15.16 -18.01 6.50
N GLY A 152 16.47 -17.93 6.76
CA GLY A 152 17.03 -16.87 7.60
C GLY A 152 16.81 -15.46 7.04
N PHE A 153 16.78 -15.30 5.71
CA PHE A 153 16.48 -14.01 5.09
C PHE A 153 15.01 -13.63 5.28
N ILE A 154 14.07 -14.54 5.00
CA ILE A 154 12.63 -14.31 5.20
C ILE A 154 12.34 -13.95 6.67
N ASP A 155 12.91 -14.69 7.62
CA ASP A 155 12.78 -14.39 9.04
C ASP A 155 13.31 -12.99 9.39
N SER A 156 14.38 -12.54 8.72
CA SER A 156 14.98 -11.22 8.95
C SER A 156 14.17 -10.03 8.40
N ILE A 157 13.18 -10.27 7.53
CA ILE A 157 12.30 -9.24 6.94
C ILE A 157 10.84 -9.44 7.32
N LYS A 158 10.52 -10.42 8.18
CA LYS A 158 9.15 -10.83 8.47
C LYS A 158 8.26 -9.69 8.96
N ASP A 159 8.77 -8.85 9.84
CA ASP A 159 8.05 -7.71 10.40
C ASP A 159 7.79 -6.62 9.33
N ASP A 160 8.71 -6.44 8.39
CA ASP A 160 8.56 -5.51 7.26
C ASP A 160 7.55 -6.05 6.24
N LEU A 161 7.49 -7.38 6.05
CA LEU A 161 6.46 -8.02 5.24
C LEU A 161 5.07 -7.85 5.85
N VAL A 162 4.93 -7.99 7.17
CA VAL A 162 3.67 -7.71 7.88
C VAL A 162 3.26 -6.25 7.68
N LEU A 163 4.22 -5.31 7.81
CA LEU A 163 3.98 -3.89 7.57
C LEU A 163 3.50 -3.63 6.14
N LEU A 164 4.13 -4.24 5.13
CA LEU A 164 3.72 -4.09 3.73
C LEU A 164 2.31 -4.62 3.48
N ASN A 165 2.00 -5.83 3.98
CA ASN A 165 0.68 -6.43 3.86
C ASN A 165 -0.38 -5.51 4.51
N TRP A 166 -0.10 -4.98 5.72
CA TRP A 166 -0.98 -4.06 6.43
C TRP A 166 -1.17 -2.75 5.67
N PHE A 167 -0.08 -2.16 5.18
CA PHE A 167 -0.12 -0.92 4.41
C PHE A 167 -0.89 -1.08 3.09
N LYS A 168 -0.78 -2.23 2.41
CA LYS A 168 -1.58 -2.46 1.20
C LYS A 168 -3.05 -2.72 1.51
N GLN A 169 -3.37 -3.48 2.56
CA GLN A 169 -4.75 -3.97 2.78
C GLN A 169 -5.61 -3.10 3.70
N VAL A 170 -5.00 -2.50 4.72
CA VAL A 170 -5.70 -1.81 5.81
C VAL A 170 -5.59 -0.30 5.65
N PHE A 171 -4.40 0.23 5.37
CA PHE A 171 -4.18 1.67 5.24
C PHE A 171 -5.09 2.30 4.19
N GLU A 172 -5.62 3.48 4.51
CA GLU A 172 -6.61 4.16 3.69
C GLU A 172 -6.39 5.67 3.65
N ILE A 173 -6.26 6.21 2.43
CA ILE A 173 -6.16 7.64 2.16
C ILE A 173 -7.57 8.25 2.27
N GLN A 174 -7.77 9.17 3.20
CA GLN A 174 -9.04 9.88 3.40
C GLN A 174 -9.21 10.99 2.37
N THR A 175 -8.19 11.84 2.24
CA THR A 175 -8.17 13.00 1.35
C THR A 175 -6.81 13.11 0.69
N GLY A 176 -6.81 13.38 -0.61
CA GLY A 176 -5.58 13.49 -1.40
C GLY A 176 -5.89 13.96 -2.81
N ILE A 177 -4.87 14.03 -3.65
CA ILE A 177 -4.99 14.41 -5.05
C ILE A 177 -4.10 13.49 -5.88
N MET A 178 -4.61 13.07 -7.03
CA MET A 178 -3.86 12.30 -8.01
C MET A 178 -3.59 13.16 -9.23
N GLN A 179 -2.40 13.13 -9.82
CA GLN A 179 -2.07 13.85 -11.03
C GLN A 179 -1.52 12.89 -12.08
N CYS A 180 -1.99 13.05 -13.30
CA CYS A 180 -1.41 12.41 -14.46
C CYS A 180 -0.15 13.18 -14.87
N PRO A 181 1.04 12.55 -14.87
CA PRO A 181 2.28 13.22 -15.26
C PRO A 181 2.38 13.46 -16.78
N GLU A 182 1.49 12.88 -17.59
CA GLU A 182 1.49 13.04 -19.05
C GLU A 182 0.62 14.22 -19.51
N CYS A 183 -0.62 14.33 -19.04
CA CYS A 183 -1.52 15.42 -19.42
C CYS A 183 -1.78 16.47 -18.34
N ASN A 184 -1.08 16.41 -17.19
CA ASN A 184 -1.25 17.31 -16.04
C ASN A 184 -2.67 17.40 -15.49
N ARG A 185 -3.54 16.44 -15.82
CA ARG A 185 -4.88 16.36 -15.21
C ARG A 185 -4.79 15.83 -13.81
N TRP A 186 -5.47 16.50 -12.89
CA TRP A 186 -5.55 16.05 -11.51
C TRP A 186 -6.96 15.60 -11.13
N TYR A 187 -7.06 14.68 -10.18
CA TYR A 187 -8.29 14.07 -9.70
C TYR A 187 -8.28 14.05 -8.16
N PRO A 188 -9.29 14.61 -7.49
CA PRO A 188 -9.32 14.62 -6.03
C PRO A 188 -9.73 13.24 -5.49
N ILE A 189 -9.15 12.87 -4.35
CA ILE A 189 -9.64 11.82 -3.47
C ILE A 189 -10.39 12.51 -2.34
N ARG A 190 -11.68 12.19 -2.19
CA ARG A 190 -12.54 12.80 -1.17
C ARG A 190 -13.26 11.71 -0.39
N LYS A 191 -13.10 11.72 0.95
CA LYS A 191 -13.71 10.71 1.83
C LYS A 191 -13.48 9.31 1.29
N THR A 192 -12.20 9.00 1.10
CA THR A 192 -11.70 7.73 0.57
C THR A 192 -12.02 7.41 -0.89
N ILE A 193 -12.83 8.21 -1.58
CA ILE A 193 -13.29 7.93 -2.95
C ILE A 193 -12.49 8.75 -3.98
N PRO A 194 -11.76 8.11 -4.92
CA PRO A 194 -11.16 8.81 -6.05
C PRO A 194 -12.25 9.29 -7.03
N GLN A 195 -12.28 10.60 -7.32
CA GLN A 195 -13.26 11.20 -8.21
C GLN A 195 -12.66 11.47 -9.60
N MET A 196 -12.66 10.44 -10.44
CA MET A 196 -12.05 10.48 -11.78
C MET A 196 -13.06 10.79 -12.89
N LEU A 197 -13.87 11.84 -12.70
CA LEU A 197 -14.88 12.26 -13.67
C LEU A 197 -14.21 12.90 -14.91
N PRO A 198 -14.77 12.72 -16.12
CA PRO A 198 -14.41 13.50 -17.29
C PRO A 198 -14.57 15.00 -17.05
N ASP A 199 -13.72 15.82 -17.68
CA ASP A 199 -13.69 17.28 -17.52
C ASP A 199 -15.08 17.94 -17.63
N SER A 200 -15.91 17.48 -18.57
CA SER A 200 -17.26 18.03 -18.80
C SER A 200 -18.26 17.82 -17.65
N LEU A 201 -17.97 16.88 -16.74
CA LEU A 201 -18.83 16.56 -15.59
C LEU A 201 -18.28 17.14 -14.28
N ARG A 202 -17.12 17.80 -14.31
CA ARG A 202 -16.49 18.41 -13.14
C ARG A 202 -17.02 19.83 -12.94
N LYS A 203 -17.17 20.23 -11.68
CA LYS A 203 -17.72 21.54 -11.31
C LYS A 203 -16.61 22.46 -10.86
N ARG A 204 -16.28 23.46 -11.69
CA ARG A 204 -15.18 24.41 -11.46
C ARG A 204 -15.12 24.92 -10.01
N ASP A 205 -16.23 25.41 -9.47
CA ASP A 205 -16.23 26.02 -8.12
C ASP A 205 -15.84 25.02 -7.02
N GLU A 206 -16.25 23.74 -7.13
CA GLU A 206 -15.89 22.68 -6.16
C GLU A 206 -14.43 22.22 -6.31
N GLU A 207 -13.87 22.31 -7.51
CA GLU A 207 -12.49 21.97 -7.82
C GLU A 207 -11.53 23.08 -7.35
N ILE A 208 -11.86 24.35 -7.62
CA ILE A 208 -11.09 25.51 -7.15
C ILE A 208 -11.06 25.55 -5.62
N ALA A 209 -12.22 25.42 -4.96
CA ALA A 209 -12.27 25.41 -3.49
C ALA A 209 -11.42 24.28 -2.87
N PHE A 210 -11.30 23.13 -3.57
CA PHE A 210 -10.44 22.05 -3.13
C PHE A 210 -8.95 22.41 -3.26
N LEU A 211 -8.54 22.99 -4.38
CA LEU A 211 -7.17 23.46 -4.57
C LEU A 211 -6.81 24.57 -3.57
N GLU A 212 -7.71 25.51 -3.29
CA GLU A 212 -7.51 26.55 -2.28
C GLU A 212 -7.35 25.97 -0.87
N THR A 213 -8.11 24.92 -0.53
CA THR A 213 -8.03 24.26 0.78
C THR A 213 -6.66 23.60 1.00
N TRP A 214 -6.06 23.06 -0.06
CA TRP A 214 -4.84 22.25 0.02
C TRP A 214 -3.62 22.91 -0.64
N SER A 215 -3.67 24.21 -0.92
CA SER A 215 -2.64 24.93 -1.68
C SER A 215 -1.26 24.83 -1.04
N ASP A 216 -1.19 24.79 0.29
CA ASP A 216 0.08 24.72 1.04
C ASP A 216 0.86 23.41 0.82
N TYR A 217 0.19 22.39 0.28
CA TYR A 217 0.76 21.07 -0.01
C TYR A 217 1.02 20.84 -1.50
N LEU A 218 0.67 21.80 -2.35
CA LEU A 218 0.67 21.68 -3.79
C LEU A 218 1.71 22.61 -4.42
N ASP A 219 2.32 22.17 -5.52
CA ASP A 219 3.23 22.99 -6.32
C ASP A 219 2.53 23.60 -7.55
N ASP A 220 3.30 24.35 -8.35
CA ASP A 220 2.81 25.04 -9.53
C ASP A 220 2.18 24.12 -10.58
N SER A 221 2.60 22.85 -10.64
CA SER A 221 2.03 21.88 -11.59
C SER A 221 0.54 21.60 -11.33
N TYR A 222 0.08 21.83 -10.10
CA TYR A 222 -1.32 21.75 -9.69
C TYR A 222 -1.98 23.12 -9.71
N LEU A 223 -1.31 24.11 -9.10
CA LEU A 223 -1.92 25.40 -8.81
C LEU A 223 -2.00 26.34 -10.00
N ASN A 224 -1.08 26.22 -10.97
CA ASN A 224 -0.97 27.13 -12.11
C ASN A 224 -1.07 26.40 -13.46
N GLU A 225 -0.72 25.11 -13.52
CA GLU A 225 -0.67 24.34 -14.77
C GLU A 225 -1.71 23.21 -14.82
N GLY A 226 -2.36 22.92 -13.68
CA GLY A 226 -3.25 21.80 -13.50
C GLY A 226 -4.47 21.85 -14.42
N LEU A 227 -4.82 20.69 -14.98
CA LEU A 227 -6.02 20.51 -15.78
C LEU A 227 -7.10 19.73 -15.00
N PRO A 228 -8.40 19.99 -15.26
CA PRO A 228 -8.95 20.98 -16.17
C PRO A 228 -9.03 22.40 -15.58
N TYR A 229 -8.80 22.55 -14.28
CA TYR A 229 -8.85 23.82 -13.56
C TYR A 229 -7.63 23.97 -12.65
N HIS A 230 -7.20 25.21 -12.48
CA HIS A 230 -6.11 25.66 -11.61
C HIS A 230 -6.54 27.01 -10.99
N LEU A 231 -5.82 27.46 -9.96
CA LEU A 231 -6.15 28.67 -9.19
C LEU A 231 -5.95 29.96 -9.99
#